data_AF-A0A7K1CBF5-F1
#
_entry.id   AF-A0A7K1CBF5-F1
#
_cell.length_a   1.000
_cell.length_b   1.000
_cell.length_c   1.000
_cell.angle_alpha   90.00
_cell.angle_beta   90.00
_cell.angle_gamma   90.00
#
_symmetry.space_group_name_H-M   'P 1'
#
loop_
_entity.id
_entity.type
_entity.pdbx_description
1 polymer ?
#
loop_
_entity_poly.entity_id
_entity_poly.type
_entity_poly.pdbx_seq_one_letter_code
_entity_poly.pdbx_strand_id
1 'polypeptide(L)' 'MRIDAISIFPDFFSVLDISLLGKAREAGLIEFKAHD' A
#
# COMPACT_ATOMS: atom_id res chain seq x y z
N MET A 1 -1.12 1.51 11.40
CA MET A 1 -1.87 0.26 11.08
C MET A 1 -1.14 -0.49 9.98
N ARG A 2 -0.97 -1.81 10.09
CA ARG A 2 -0.26 -2.61 9.07
C ARG A 2 -1.24 -3.32 8.15
N ILE A 3 -0.98 -3.27 6.85
CA ILE A 3 -1.79 -3.90 5.81
C ILE A 3 -0.83 -4.70 4.90
N ASP A 4 -1.10 -6.00 4.77
CA ASP A 4 -0.37 -6.91 3.89
C ASP A 4 -1.32 -7.45 2.81
N ALA A 5 -0.93 -7.34 1.55
CA ALA A 5 -1.68 -7.88 0.41
C ALA A 5 -0.88 -9.02 -0.24
N ILE A 6 -1.54 -10.15 -0.53
CA ILE A 6 -0.96 -11.28 -1.26
C ILE A 6 -1.66 -11.36 -2.61
N SER A 7 -0.88 -11.34 -3.69
CA SER A 7 -1.42 -11.32 -5.05
C SER A 7 -0.33 -11.71 -6.03
N ILE A 8 -0.68 -12.57 -6.99
CA ILE A 8 0.15 -12.87 -8.18
C ILE A 8 0.41 -11.64 -9.08
N PHE A 9 -0.22 -10.51 -8.79
CA PHE A 9 0.01 -9.21 -9.43
C PHE A 9 0.29 -8.13 -8.37
N PRO A 10 1.41 -8.20 -7.64
CA PRO A 10 1.67 -7.27 -6.54
C PRO A 10 1.85 -5.82 -7.04
N ASP A 11 2.40 -5.64 -8.24
CA ASP A 11 2.65 -4.33 -8.85
C ASP A 11 1.37 -3.52 -9.15
N PHE A 12 0.21 -4.19 -9.22
CA PHE A 12 -1.07 -3.52 -9.41
C PHE A 12 -1.38 -2.53 -8.28
N PHE A 13 -0.83 -2.77 -7.09
CA PHE A 13 -1.02 -1.91 -5.92
C PHE A 13 -0.08 -0.69 -5.89
N SER A 14 0.85 -0.54 -6.84
CA SER A 14 1.73 0.64 -6.94
C SER A 14 0.98 1.96 -7.11
N VAL A 15 -0.25 1.93 -7.64
CA VAL A 15 -1.11 3.10 -7.83
C VAL A 15 -1.72 3.63 -6.52
N LEU A 16 -1.57 2.91 -5.40
CA LEU A 16 -2.16 3.35 -4.13
C LEU A 16 -1.44 4.58 -3.54
N ASP A 17 -0.23 4.89 -3.99
CA ASP A 17 0.61 5.97 -3.49
C ASP A 17 0.11 7.38 -3.86
N ILE A 18 -0.85 7.52 -4.79
CA ILE A 18 -1.33 8.85 -5.25
C ILE A 18 -2.65 9.32 -4.59
N SER A 19 -3.26 8.50 -3.72
CA SER A 19 -4.59 8.75 -3.16
C SER A 19 -4.56 9.03 -1.64
N LEU A 20 -5.70 8.90 -0.96
CA LEU A 20 -5.77 8.99 0.51
C LEU A 20 -4.79 8.01 1.19
N LEU A 21 -4.58 6.84 0.58
CA LEU A 21 -3.66 5.83 1.10
C LEU A 21 -2.20 6.34 1.07
N GLY A 22 -1.79 6.97 -0.03
CA GLY A 22 -0.49 7.65 -0.14
C GLY A 22 -0.29 8.69 0.94
N LYS A 23 -1.27 9.58 1.17
CA LYS A 23 -1.20 10.59 2.23
C LYS A 23 -1.09 9.98 3.63
N ALA A 24 -1.83 8.91 3.89
CA ALA A 24 -1.78 8.21 5.17
C ALA A 24 -0.42 7.53 5.39
N ARG A 25 0.22 7.03 4.33
CA ARG A 25 1.57 6.46 4.36
C ARG A 25 2.64 7.53 4.59
N GLU A 26 2.56 8.67 3.90
CA GLU A 26 3.44 9.82 4.14
C GLU A 26 3.32 10.36 5.58
N ALA A 27 2.10 10.37 6.12
CA ALA A 27 1.84 10.76 7.51
C ALA A 27 2.21 9.68 8.54
N GLY A 28 2.75 8.53 8.12
CA GLY A 28 3.15 7.43 9.00
C GLY A 28 2.00 6.72 9.71
N LEU A 29 0.76 6.93 9.27
CA LEU A 29 -0.44 6.36 9.89
C LEU A 29 -0.63 4.88 9.50
N ILE A 30 -0.14 4.50 8.32
CA ILE A 30 -0.24 3.15 7.79
C ILE A 30 1.07 2.66 7.19
N GLU A 31 1.24 1.35 7.22
CA GLU A 31 2.27 0.61 6.50
C GLU A 31 1.57 -0.38 5.56
N PHE A 32 1.89 -0.32 4.27
CA PHE A 32 1.32 -1.19 3.25
C PHE A 32 2.44 -1.96 2.53
N LYS A 33 2.27 -3.27 2.39
CA LYS A 33 3.19 -4.13 1.64
C LYS A 33 2.42 -5.15 0.80
N ALA A 34 2.79 -5.24 -0.48
CA ALA A 34 2.30 -6.29 -1.37
C ALA A 34 3.36 -7.38 -1.52
N HIS A 35 2.91 -8.63 -1.56
CA HIS A 35 3.70 -9.84 -1.74
C HIS A 35 3.12 -10.63 -2.92
N ASP A 36 3.98 -11.35 -3.64
CA ASP A 36 3.61 -12.32 -4.67
C ASP A 36 2.89 -13.53 -4.03
#